data_AF-K0PQ47-F1
#
_entry.id   AF-K0PQ47-F1
#
_cell.length_a   1.000
_cell.length_b   1.000
_cell.length_c   1.000
_cell.angle_alpha   90.00
_cell.angle_beta   90.00
_cell.angle_gamma   90.00
#
_symmetry.space_group_name_H-M   'P 1'
#
loop_
_entity.id
_entity.type
_entity.pdbx_description
1 polymer ?
#
loop_
_entity_poly.entity_id
_entity_poly.type
_entity_poly.pdbx_seq_one_letter_code
_entity_poly.pdbx_strand_id
1 'polypeptide(L)' 'MSNSDDHSAAARRREVRITKGYTLEDLAVATGLTVAEITAAEEPKGSVQKRHVARIENVLGLD' A
#
# COMPACT_ATOMS: atom_id res chain seq x y z
N MET A 1 -22.02 -13.83 10.50
CA MET A 1 -21.00 -13.87 9.44
C MET A 1 -20.31 -12.51 9.41
N SER A 2 -19.02 -12.42 9.74
CA SER A 2 -18.25 -11.16 9.60
C SER A 2 -17.91 -10.94 8.13
N ASN A 3 -18.30 -9.79 7.57
CA ASN A 3 -17.85 -9.36 6.24
C ASN A 3 -18.09 -7.84 6.12
N SER A 4 -17.19 -6.99 6.65
CA SER A 4 -17.35 -5.52 6.50
C SER A 4 -16.05 -4.69 6.51
N ASP A 5 -14.85 -5.29 6.53
CA ASP A 5 -13.60 -4.53 6.68
C ASP A 5 -12.67 -4.56 5.45
N ASP A 6 -13.16 -4.97 4.27
CA ASP A 6 -12.37 -5.15 3.03
C ASP A 6 -12.35 -3.95 2.06
N HIS A 7 -12.76 -2.74 2.49
CA HIS A 7 -12.90 -1.60 1.56
C HIS A 7 -12.14 -0.32 1.94
N SER A 8 -11.07 -0.41 2.74
CA SER A 8 -10.17 0.74 2.90
C SER A 8 -9.14 0.82 1.76
N ALA A 9 -8.78 2.03 1.33
CA ALA A 9 -7.73 2.22 0.32
C ALA A 9 -6.39 1.59 0.75
N ALA A 10 -6.12 1.54 2.07
CA ALA A 10 -4.95 0.88 2.64
C ALA A 10 -4.98 -0.64 2.43
N ALA A 11 -6.12 -1.28 2.68
CA ALA A 11 -6.32 -2.71 2.42
C ALA A 11 -6.14 -3.03 0.92
N ARG A 12 -6.70 -2.21 0.03
CA ARG A 12 -6.55 -2.37 -1.43
C ARG A 12 -5.08 -2.29 -1.89
N ARG A 13 -4.30 -1.34 -1.35
CA ARG A 13 -2.85 -1.26 -1.62
C ARG A 13 -2.13 -2.54 -1.21
N ARG A 14 -2.40 -3.03 0.00
CA ARG A 14 -1.82 -4.28 0.52
C ARG A 14 -2.17 -5.50 -0.33
N GLU A 15 -3.45 -5.63 -0.69
CA GLU A 15 -3.94 -6.74 -1.51
C GLU A 15 -3.29 -6.76 -2.89
N VAL A 16 -3.24 -5.61 -3.58
CA VAL A 16 -2.63 -5.53 -4.91
C VAL A 16 -1.11 -5.77 -4.85
N ARG A 17 -0.42 -5.26 -3.81
CA ARG A 17 1.00 -5.55 -3.60
C ARG A 17 1.25 -7.05 -3.51
N ILE A 18 0.48 -7.76 -2.67
CA ILE A 18 0.60 -9.21 -2.48
C ILE A 18 0.28 -9.96 -3.78
N THR A 19 -0.78 -9.56 -4.49
CA THR A 19 -1.19 -10.18 -5.75
C THR A 19 -0.13 -10.05 -6.85
N LYS A 20 0.60 -8.93 -6.86
CA LYS A 20 1.74 -8.71 -7.78
C LYS A 20 3.03 -9.40 -7.34
N GLY A 21 3.05 -10.04 -6.17
CA GLY A 21 4.22 -10.72 -5.62
C GLY A 21 5.28 -9.78 -5.04
N TYR A 22 4.95 -8.52 -4.78
CA TYR A 22 5.89 -7.58 -4.16
C TYR A 22 6.02 -7.83 -2.66
N THR A 23 7.25 -8.01 -2.20
CA THR A 23 7.57 -7.83 -0.77
C THR A 23 7.45 -6.34 -0.38
N LEU A 24 7.52 -6.04 0.92
CA LEU A 24 7.55 -4.63 1.36
C LEU A 24 8.83 -3.95 0.88
N GLU A 25 9.94 -4.68 0.86
CA GLU A 25 11.25 -4.26 0.41
C GLU A 25 11.25 -3.98 -1.10
N ASP A 26 10.64 -4.85 -1.90
CA ASP A 26 10.55 -4.65 -3.35
C ASP A 26 9.75 -3.38 -3.67
N LEU A 27 8.62 -3.17 -2.98
CA LEU A 27 7.80 -1.98 -3.20
C LEU A 27 8.50 -0.71 -2.69
N ALA A 28 9.22 -0.80 -1.57
CA ALA A 28 10.06 0.28 -1.05
C ALA A 28 11.11 0.71 -2.09
N VAL A 29 11.81 -0.25 -2.70
CA VAL A 29 12.77 0.02 -3.79
C VAL A 29 12.09 0.64 -5.00
N ALA A 30 10.97 0.07 -5.47
CA ALA A 30 10.26 0.55 -6.66
C ALA A 30 9.70 1.97 -6.52
N THR A 31 9.34 2.37 -5.29
CA THR A 31 8.76 3.70 -5.00
C THR A 31 9.80 4.71 -4.51
N GLY A 32 11.00 4.25 -4.14
CA GLY A 32 12.01 5.05 -3.45
C GLY A 32 11.60 5.47 -2.03
N LEU A 33 10.74 4.68 -1.38
CA LEU A 33 10.28 4.90 0.00
C LEU A 33 10.90 3.87 0.94
N THR A 34 10.71 4.07 2.24
CA THR A 34 11.10 3.08 3.26
C THR A 34 10.01 2.04 3.48
N VAL A 35 10.39 0.84 3.96
CA VAL A 35 9.43 -0.19 4.39
C VAL A 35 8.44 0.34 5.44
N ALA A 36 8.88 1.23 6.33
CA ALA A 36 8.01 1.86 7.33
C ALA A 36 6.93 2.73 6.68
N GLU A 37 7.27 3.48 5.63
CA GLU A 37 6.31 4.30 4.88
C GLU A 37 5.33 3.44 4.08
N ILE A 38 5.80 2.33 3.48
CA ILE A 38 4.90 1.36 2.82
C ILE A 38 3.94 0.74 3.84
N THR A 39 4.46 0.29 4.99
CA THR A 39 3.67 -0.33 6.05
C THR A 39 2.61 0.64 6.58
N ALA A 40 2.99 1.90 6.82
CA ALA A 40 2.05 2.94 7.24
C ALA A 40 1.01 3.24 6.15
N ALA A 41 1.34 3.11 4.86
CA ALA A 41 0.37 3.30 3.78
C ALA A 41 -0.60 2.11 3.66
N GLU A 42 -0.25 0.94 4.16
CA GLU A 42 -1.09 -0.27 4.12
C GLU A 42 -1.89 -0.51 5.41
N GLU A 43 -1.66 0.31 6.43
CA GLU A 43 -2.42 0.31 7.67
C GLU A 43 -3.60 1.30 7.58
N PRO A 44 -4.85 0.89 7.86
CA PRO A 44 -6.01 1.79 7.82
C PRO A 44 -5.88 3.07 8.67
N LYS A 45 -5.10 3.02 9.75
CA LYS A 45 -4.83 4.15 10.65
C LYS A 45 -3.46 4.80 10.42
N GLY A 46 -2.70 4.33 9.43
CA GLY A 46 -1.37 4.87 9.16
C GLY A 46 -1.44 6.25 8.54
N SER A 47 -0.56 7.13 9.01
CA SER A 47 -0.44 8.50 8.49
C SER A 47 0.74 8.57 7.53
N VAL A 48 0.43 8.74 6.25
CA VAL A 48 1.43 8.86 5.18
C VAL A 48 1.07 10.07 4.33
N GLN A 49 2.10 10.78 3.86
CA GLN A 49 1.90 11.94 3.01
C GLN A 49 1.24 11.53 1.69
N LYS A 50 0.27 12.31 1.21
CA LYS A 50 -0.49 12.03 -0.03
C LYS A 50 0.40 11.74 -1.24
N ARG A 51 1.53 12.45 -1.35
CA ARG A 51 2.51 12.25 -2.43
C ARG A 51 3.19 10.87 -2.41
N HIS A 52 3.34 10.24 -1.23
CA HIS A 52 3.88 8.89 -1.12
C HIS A 52 2.82 7.86 -1.47
N VAL A 53 1.57 8.06 -1.03
CA VAL A 53 0.43 7.24 -1.42
C VAL A 53 0.27 7.22 -2.95
N ALA A 54 0.32 8.38 -3.60
CA ALA A 54 0.22 8.47 -5.06
C ALA A 54 1.36 7.72 -5.79
N ARG A 55 2.58 7.72 -5.26
CA ARG A 55 3.68 6.93 -5.83
C ARG A 55 3.44 5.43 -5.69
N ILE A 56 2.96 5.00 -4.52
CA ILE A 56 2.61 3.60 -4.25
C ILE A 56 1.51 3.15 -5.21
N GLU A 57 0.44 3.92 -5.32
CA GLU A 57 -0.70 3.61 -6.18
C GLU A 57 -0.29 3.53 -7.67
N ASN A 58 0.55 4.46 -8.13
CA ASN A 58 1.11 4.42 -9.49
C ASN A 58 1.95 3.14 -9.75
N VAL A 59 2.84 2.75 -8.83
CA VAL A 59 3.62 1.50 -8.98
C VAL A 59 2.71 0.27 -8.96
N LEU A 60 1.66 0.30 -8.14
CA LEU A 60 0.69 -0.78 -8.05
C LEU A 60 -0.31 -0.79 -9.22
N GLY A 61 -0.39 0.26 -10.04
CA GLY A 61 -1.40 0.40 -11.09
C GLY A 61 -2.82 0.52 -10.51
N LEU A 62 -2.93 1.25 -9.40
CA LEU A 62 -4.18 1.60 -8.74
C LEU A 62 -4.54 3.03 -9.15
N ASP A 63 -5.35 3.15 -10.19
CA ASP A 63 -5.88 4.43 -10.69
C ASP A 63 -7.24 4.77 -10.05
#